data_AF-A0A1M6RUC9-F1
#
_entry.id   AF-A0A1M6RUC9-F1
#
_cell.length_a   1.000
_cell.length_b   1.000
_cell.length_c   1.000
_cell.angle_alpha   90.00
_cell.angle_beta   90.00
_cell.angle_gamma   90.00
#
_symmetry.space_group_name_H-M   'P 1'
#
loop_
_entity.id
_entity.type
_entity.pdbx_description
1 polymer ?
#
loop_
_entity_poly.entity_id
_entity_poly.type
_entity_poly.pdbx_seq_one_letter_code
_entity_poly.pdbx_strand_id
1 'polypeptide(L)'
;MAKNSKWQDEYWLLLLQLYLQKPVGIKPMYSKGMVDLSLELHIAPNMLFNKMCQIANLETPRVERFWELYGNNPKKLKRAVNLLREMWGFNNALEFYDGVETNESFEKDFKPIADSTVLTPMMLTLILDLYFRLTPITMVTETPEVQELAKMMKIKPEEVVEVMEAFQHCDPYLRSISGRFASAKNRKEMMMGDLALACQQVWRRFGNANPEELASYADQLKEYFR
;
A
#
# COMPACT_ATOMS: atom_id res chain seq x y z
N MET A 1 -21.31 13.60 -5.70
CA MET A 1 -20.74 14.85 -6.27
C MET A 1 -19.47 15.18 -5.51
N ALA A 2 -18.44 15.63 -6.25
CA ALA A 2 -17.03 15.87 -5.88
C ALA A 2 -16.23 14.61 -5.49
N LYS A 3 -15.08 14.27 -6.09
CA LYS A 3 -14.09 15.04 -6.87
C LYS A 3 -13.74 14.29 -8.16
N ASN A 4 -13.87 14.94 -9.31
CA ASN A 4 -13.04 14.59 -10.46
C ASN A 4 -11.60 14.66 -9.95
N SER A 5 -10.88 13.54 -9.90
CA SER A 5 -9.43 13.58 -9.84
C SER A 5 -8.98 14.26 -11.13
N LYS A 6 -8.89 15.59 -11.08
CA LYS A 6 -8.52 16.42 -12.23
C LYS A 6 -7.03 16.21 -12.40
N TRP A 7 -6.70 15.18 -13.17
CA TRP A 7 -5.37 14.94 -13.66
C TRP A 7 -4.80 16.26 -14.21
N GLN A 8 -3.67 16.70 -13.64
CA GLN A 8 -2.99 17.91 -14.08
C GLN A 8 -1.88 17.54 -15.07
N ASP A 9 -1.66 18.39 -16.06
CA ASP A 9 -0.68 18.11 -17.12
C ASP A 9 0.76 18.01 -16.58
N GLU A 10 1.06 18.67 -15.46
CA GLU A 10 2.37 18.63 -14.79
C GLU A 10 2.70 17.24 -14.22
N TYR A 11 1.67 16.46 -13.86
CA TYR A 11 1.83 15.12 -13.29
C TYR A 11 2.41 14.12 -14.30
N TRP A 12 2.28 14.41 -15.60
CA TRP A 12 2.93 13.62 -16.65
C TRP A 12 4.45 13.58 -16.49
N LEU A 13 5.08 14.67 -16.05
CA LEU A 13 6.54 14.72 -15.88
C LEU A 13 7.00 13.84 -14.72
N LEU A 14 6.24 13.80 -13.63
CA LEU A 14 6.50 12.94 -12.48
C LEU A 14 6.35 11.46 -12.86
N LEU A 15 5.27 11.13 -13.56
CA LEU A 15 5.01 9.77 -14.00
C LEU A 15 6.01 9.29 -15.06
N LEU A 16 6.39 10.17 -15.99
CA LEU A 16 7.41 9.90 -17.00
C LEU A 16 8.79 9.70 -16.37
N GLN A 17 9.13 10.47 -15.33
CA GLN A 17 10.36 10.25 -14.57
C GLN A 17 10.37 8.83 -14.00
N LEU A 18 9.27 8.38 -13.40
CA LEU A 18 9.14 7.04 -12.85
C LEU A 18 9.23 5.96 -13.95
N TYR A 19 8.57 6.17 -15.10
CA TYR A 19 8.64 5.27 -16.26
C TYR A 19 10.08 5.07 -16.76
N LEU A 20 10.87 6.14 -16.81
CA LEU A 20 12.26 6.12 -17.30
C LEU A 20 13.28 5.65 -16.25
N GLN A 21 12.89 5.45 -14.99
CA GLN A 21 13.77 4.80 -14.02
C GLN A 21 14.04 3.37 -14.45
N LYS A 22 15.26 2.86 -14.25
CA LYS A 22 15.60 1.48 -14.64
C LYS A 22 14.88 0.47 -13.74
N PRO A 23 14.39 -0.67 -14.27
CA PRO A 23 14.27 -0.99 -15.70
C PRO A 23 13.21 -0.11 -16.37
N VAL A 24 13.53 0.46 -17.54
CA VAL A 24 12.63 1.40 -18.24
C VAL A 24 11.36 0.67 -18.65
N GLY A 25 10.20 1.29 -18.42
CA GLY A 25 8.91 0.75 -18.81
C GLY A 25 7.83 0.93 -17.75
N ILE A 26 6.73 0.21 -17.96
CA ILE A 26 5.61 0.17 -17.03
C ILE A 26 6.08 -0.45 -15.70
N LYS A 27 5.81 0.25 -14.60
CA LYS A 27 6.09 -0.21 -13.25
C LYS A 27 4.91 -1.03 -12.71
N PRO A 28 5.16 -2.06 -11.88
CA PRO A 28 4.08 -2.74 -11.19
C PRO A 28 3.22 -1.75 -10.40
N MET A 29 1.90 -1.97 -10.39
CA MET A 29 0.92 -1.04 -9.84
C MET A 29 1.22 -0.62 -8.39
N TYR A 30 1.62 -1.57 -7.55
CA TYR A 30 1.97 -1.32 -6.15
C TYR A 30 3.48 -1.35 -5.89
N SER A 31 4.31 -1.17 -6.92
CA SER A 31 5.73 -0.94 -6.70
C SER A 31 5.93 0.30 -5.82
N LYS A 32 7.00 0.33 -5.02
CA LYS A 32 7.24 1.41 -4.06
C LYS A 32 7.15 2.80 -4.68
N GLY A 33 7.80 3.01 -5.83
CA GLY A 33 7.77 4.30 -6.52
C GLY A 33 6.38 4.69 -7.05
N MET A 34 5.54 3.73 -7.44
CA MET A 34 4.15 4.00 -7.82
C MET A 34 3.31 4.39 -6.62
N VAL A 35 3.45 3.67 -5.51
CA VAL A 35 2.73 3.97 -4.26
C VAL A 35 3.16 5.31 -3.69
N ASP A 36 4.46 5.59 -3.62
CA ASP A 36 4.99 6.86 -3.13
C ASP A 36 4.47 8.04 -3.97
N LEU A 37 4.47 7.92 -5.30
CA LEU A 37 3.91 8.93 -6.20
C LEU A 37 2.39 9.05 -6.08
N SER A 38 1.69 7.92 -5.87
CA SER A 38 0.25 7.90 -5.60
C SER A 38 -0.10 8.66 -4.32
N LEU A 39 0.67 8.46 -3.24
CA LEU A 39 0.54 9.19 -1.98
C LEU A 39 0.88 10.68 -2.15
N GLU A 40 1.93 11.00 -2.92
CA GLU A 40 2.33 12.38 -3.24
C GLU A 40 1.19 13.11 -3.97
N LEU A 41 0.59 12.47 -4.98
CA LEU A 41 -0.45 13.06 -5.84
C LEU A 41 -1.88 12.94 -5.29
N HIS A 42 -2.10 12.16 -4.23
CA HIS A 42 -3.43 11.73 -3.78
C HIS A 42 -4.24 11.07 -4.92
N ILE A 43 -3.58 10.25 -5.76
CA ILE A 43 -4.18 9.52 -6.88
C ILE A 43 -3.99 8.03 -6.67
N ALA A 44 -5.08 7.26 -6.71
CA ALA A 44 -5.04 5.82 -6.46
C ALA A 44 -4.09 5.08 -7.44
N PRO A 45 -3.38 4.03 -6.98
CA PRO A 45 -2.37 3.32 -7.80
C PRO A 45 -2.90 2.78 -9.12
N ASN A 46 -4.14 2.30 -9.16
CA ASN A 46 -4.78 1.82 -10.40
C ASN A 46 -4.95 2.94 -11.45
N MET A 47 -5.33 4.15 -11.02
CA MET A 47 -5.45 5.30 -11.91
C MET A 47 -4.08 5.72 -12.44
N LEU A 48 -3.07 5.76 -11.57
CA LEU A 48 -1.70 6.13 -11.95
C LEU A 48 -1.08 5.09 -12.90
N PHE A 49 -1.34 3.81 -12.66
CA PHE A 49 -0.91 2.72 -13.54
C PHE A 49 -1.53 2.84 -14.93
N ASN A 50 -2.84 3.11 -15.02
CA ASN A 50 -3.49 3.36 -16.31
C ASN A 50 -2.85 4.54 -17.06
N LYS A 51 -2.49 5.61 -16.36
CA LYS A 51 -1.76 6.75 -16.95
C LYS A 51 -0.37 6.36 -17.44
N MET A 52 0.30 5.44 -16.75
CA MET A 52 1.60 4.95 -17.19
C MET A 52 1.47 4.10 -18.47
N CYS A 53 0.39 3.34 -18.62
CA CYS A 53 0.07 2.67 -19.88
C CYS A 53 -0.15 3.68 -21.03
N GLN A 54 -0.77 4.83 -20.77
CA GLN A 54 -0.90 5.90 -21.78
C GLN A 54 0.45 6.42 -22.26
N ILE A 55 1.45 6.50 -21.37
CA ILE A 55 2.85 6.83 -21.73
C ILE A 55 3.43 5.75 -22.63
N ALA A 56 3.29 4.47 -22.25
CA ALA A 56 3.84 3.35 -23.01
C ALA A 56 3.27 3.29 -24.44
N ASN A 57 1.98 3.59 -24.59
CA ASN A 57 1.27 3.53 -25.87
C ASN A 57 1.36 4.83 -26.67
N LEU A 58 1.98 5.89 -26.12
CA LEU A 58 1.95 7.24 -26.68
C LEU A 58 0.52 7.67 -27.05
N GLU A 59 -0.44 7.34 -26.20
CA GLU A 59 -1.88 7.29 -26.55
C GLU A 59 -2.46 8.65 -26.96
N THR A 60 -1.79 9.75 -26.59
CA THR A 60 -2.24 11.11 -26.93
C THR A 60 -1.10 11.96 -27.49
N PRO A 61 -1.39 12.92 -28.41
CA PRO A 61 -0.37 13.85 -28.93
C PRO A 61 0.33 14.67 -27.85
N ARG A 62 -0.31 14.85 -26.69
CA ARG A 62 0.31 15.55 -25.55
C ARG A 62 1.39 14.70 -24.89
N VAL A 63 1.11 13.42 -24.67
CA VAL A 63 2.08 12.45 -24.14
C VAL A 63 3.25 12.28 -25.11
N GLU A 64 2.99 12.22 -26.42
CA GLU A 64 4.02 12.22 -27.47
C GLU A 64 4.95 13.43 -27.34
N ARG A 65 4.40 14.65 -27.20
CA ARG A 65 5.22 15.86 -27.01
C ARG A 65 6.08 15.80 -25.75
N PHE A 66 5.54 15.33 -24.62
CA PHE A 66 6.33 15.16 -23.40
C PHE A 66 7.45 14.13 -23.60
N TRP A 67 7.15 13.03 -24.30
CA TRP A 67 8.10 12.00 -24.65
C TRP A 67 9.24 12.53 -25.52
N GLU A 68 8.93 13.27 -26.58
CA GLU A 68 9.93 13.90 -27.47
C GLU A 68 10.83 14.89 -26.70
N LEU A 69 10.26 15.69 -25.80
CA LEU A 69 10.98 16.73 -25.07
C LEU A 69 11.90 16.20 -23.97
N TYR A 70 11.52 15.09 -23.33
CA TYR A 70 12.16 14.62 -22.10
C TYR A 70 12.67 13.18 -22.15
N GLY A 71 12.12 12.32 -23.02
CA GLY A 71 12.44 10.88 -23.08
C GLY A 71 13.92 10.61 -23.31
N ASN A 72 14.57 11.39 -24.16
CA ASN A 72 16.01 11.28 -24.45
C ASN A 72 16.90 12.17 -23.58
N ASN A 73 16.31 12.94 -22.64
CA ASN A 73 17.03 13.97 -21.90
C ASN A 73 16.74 13.93 -20.39
N PRO A 74 17.22 12.88 -19.68
CA PRO A 74 16.88 12.64 -18.28
C PRO A 74 17.34 13.75 -17.33
N LYS A 75 18.44 14.45 -17.66
CA LYS A 75 18.92 15.60 -16.88
C LYS A 75 17.92 16.76 -16.93
N LYS A 76 17.36 17.03 -18.12
CA LYS A 76 16.33 18.08 -18.32
C LYS A 76 15.05 17.71 -17.58
N LEU A 77 14.61 16.45 -17.68
CA LEU A 77 13.44 15.95 -16.97
C LEU A 77 13.60 16.08 -15.45
N LYS A 78 14.76 15.67 -14.91
CA LYS A 78 15.04 15.79 -13.48
C LYS A 78 14.96 17.24 -13.00
N ARG A 79 15.51 18.20 -13.75
CA ARG A 79 15.41 19.63 -13.42
C ARG A 79 13.96 20.11 -13.41
N ALA A 80 13.17 19.75 -14.41
CA ALA A 80 11.76 20.12 -14.49
C ALA A 80 10.94 19.54 -13.33
N VAL A 81 11.13 18.25 -13.03
CA VAL A 81 10.47 17.59 -11.88
C VAL A 81 10.87 18.22 -10.55
N ASN A 82 12.15 18.55 -10.36
CA ASN A 82 12.60 19.22 -9.14
C ASN A 82 11.92 20.59 -8.98
N LEU A 83 11.86 21.38 -10.06
CA LEU A 83 11.18 22.67 -10.04
C LEU A 83 9.69 22.50 -9.71
N LEU A 84 9.00 21.50 -10.29
CA LEU A 84 7.61 21.20 -9.96
C LEU A 84 7.45 20.86 -8.47
N ARG A 85 8.33 20.03 -7.91
CA ARG A 85 8.30 19.69 -6.47
C ARG A 85 8.63 20.87 -5.56
N GLU A 86 9.48 21.80 -6.00
CA GLU A 86 9.75 23.05 -5.28
C GLU A 86 8.54 24.00 -5.31
N MET A 87 7.77 24.00 -6.40
CA MET A 87 6.52 24.75 -6.50
C MET A 87 5.39 24.08 -5.69
N TRP A 88 5.44 22.76 -5.55
CA TRP A 88 4.49 21.97 -4.77
C TRP A 88 4.69 22.25 -3.27
N GLY A 89 3.84 23.13 -2.73
CA GLY A 89 3.99 23.68 -1.38
C GLY A 89 3.74 25.20 -1.33
N PHE A 90 3.77 25.88 -2.49
CA PHE A 90 3.15 27.20 -2.60
C PHE A 90 1.63 27.02 -2.56
N ASN A 91 0.98 27.59 -1.54
CA ASN A 91 -0.45 27.50 -1.25
C ASN A 91 -0.84 26.16 -0.54
N ASN A 92 -0.46 26.03 0.74
CA ASN A 92 -0.65 24.88 1.63
C ASN A 92 -2.11 24.40 1.75
N ALA A 93 -2.61 23.72 0.72
CA ALA A 93 -3.91 23.05 0.77
C ALA A 93 -3.94 21.91 1.80
N LEU A 94 -2.78 21.30 2.11
CA LEU A 94 -2.66 20.25 3.12
C LEU A 94 -2.86 20.79 4.55
N GLU A 95 -2.29 21.96 4.90
CA GLU A 95 -2.58 22.63 6.17
C GLU A 95 -4.05 23.06 6.27
N PHE A 96 -4.66 23.42 5.13
CA PHE A 96 -6.06 23.85 5.09
C PHE A 96 -7.05 22.72 5.42
N TYR A 97 -6.72 21.46 5.12
CA TYR A 97 -7.57 20.29 5.39
C TYR A 97 -7.09 19.45 6.57
N ASP A 98 -6.12 19.94 7.36
CA ASP A 98 -5.67 19.26 8.56
C ASP A 98 -6.83 19.13 9.56
N GLY A 99 -7.09 17.91 10.03
CA GLY A 99 -8.22 17.59 10.92
C GLY A 99 -9.58 17.33 10.24
N VAL A 100 -9.66 17.33 8.90
CA VAL A 100 -10.88 16.92 8.18
C VAL A 100 -10.81 15.44 7.82
N GLU A 101 -11.70 14.62 8.37
CA GLU A 101 -11.85 13.22 7.96
C GLU A 101 -12.27 13.14 6.48
N THR A 102 -11.34 12.78 5.61
CA THR A 102 -11.63 12.48 4.20
C THR A 102 -12.07 11.02 4.07
N ASN A 103 -13.14 10.79 3.30
CA ASN A 103 -13.69 9.45 3.04
C ASN A 103 -12.61 8.47 2.54
N GLU A 104 -12.60 7.27 3.13
CA GLU A 104 -11.91 6.03 2.74
C GLU A 104 -10.93 6.16 1.55
N SER A 105 -9.79 6.83 1.78
CA SER A 105 -8.73 6.91 0.80
C SER A 105 -7.89 5.63 0.84
N PHE A 106 -7.41 5.21 -0.35
CA PHE A 106 -6.43 4.13 -0.48
C PHE A 106 -5.15 4.37 0.35
N GLU A 107 -4.89 5.61 0.74
CA GLU A 107 -3.70 6.02 1.48
C GLU A 107 -3.65 5.40 2.87
N LYS A 108 -4.81 5.13 3.49
CA LYS A 108 -4.89 4.46 4.78
C LYS A 108 -4.26 3.07 4.72
N ASP A 109 -4.35 2.38 3.59
CA ASP A 109 -3.77 1.04 3.42
C ASP A 109 -2.23 1.05 3.55
N PHE A 110 -1.59 2.20 3.30
CA PHE A 110 -0.13 2.38 3.34
C PHE A 110 0.38 3.16 4.56
N LYS A 111 -0.51 3.63 5.44
CA LYS A 111 -0.13 4.30 6.69
C LYS A 111 -0.09 3.30 7.85
N PRO A 112 0.78 3.53 8.85
CA PRO A 112 0.78 2.72 10.07
C PRO A 112 -0.59 2.73 10.76
N ILE A 113 -0.95 1.60 11.35
CA ILE A 113 -2.21 1.44 12.09
C ILE A 113 -2.23 2.31 13.36
N ALA A 114 -1.07 2.48 13.99
CA ALA A 114 -0.86 3.34 15.15
C ALA A 114 0.57 3.89 15.15
N ASP A 115 0.81 5.02 15.82
CA ASP A 115 2.12 5.69 15.87
C ASP A 115 3.24 4.81 16.43
N SER A 116 2.89 3.81 17.23
CA SER A 116 3.84 2.90 17.88
C SER A 116 4.20 1.67 17.06
N THR A 117 3.57 1.44 15.91
CA THR A 117 3.83 0.27 15.06
C THR A 117 4.22 0.68 13.64
N VAL A 118 4.92 -0.21 12.95
CA VAL A 118 5.20 -0.09 11.51
C VAL A 118 4.18 -0.85 10.66
N LEU A 119 3.31 -1.64 11.29
CA LEU A 119 2.29 -2.43 10.63
C LEU A 119 1.27 -1.52 9.93
N THR A 120 1.02 -1.80 8.66
CA THR A 120 0.01 -1.13 7.84
C THR A 120 -1.10 -2.09 7.45
N PRO A 121 -2.30 -1.63 7.09
CA PRO A 121 -3.37 -2.51 6.61
C PRO A 121 -2.98 -3.34 5.37
N MET A 122 -2.08 -2.81 4.52
CA MET A 122 -1.49 -3.56 3.41
C MET A 122 -0.67 -4.76 3.90
N MET A 123 0.16 -4.59 4.94
CA MET A 123 0.88 -5.72 5.55
C MET A 123 -0.08 -6.74 6.16
N LEU A 124 -1.14 -6.29 6.83
CA LEU A 124 -2.16 -7.19 7.37
C LEU A 124 -2.85 -8.01 6.27
N THR A 125 -3.06 -7.42 5.09
CA THR A 125 -3.62 -8.11 3.92
C THR A 125 -2.70 -9.23 3.43
N LEU A 126 -1.39 -8.99 3.38
CA LEU A 126 -0.40 -10.03 3.05
C LEU A 126 -0.36 -11.14 4.09
N ILE A 127 -0.49 -10.80 5.38
CA ILE A 127 -0.52 -11.78 6.46
C ILE A 127 -1.82 -12.59 6.41
N LEU A 128 -2.95 -11.98 6.05
CA LEU A 128 -4.23 -12.68 5.88
C LEU A 128 -4.16 -13.70 4.72
N ASP A 129 -3.52 -13.35 3.60
CA ASP A 129 -3.27 -14.29 2.51
C ASP A 129 -2.44 -15.49 2.98
N LEU A 130 -1.39 -15.25 3.78
CA LEU A 130 -0.61 -16.35 4.36
C LEU A 130 -1.41 -17.15 5.39
N TYR A 131 -2.24 -16.50 6.20
CA TYR A 131 -3.12 -17.13 7.19
C TYR A 131 -4.02 -18.19 6.54
N PHE A 132 -4.59 -17.91 5.37
CA PHE A 132 -5.42 -18.89 4.66
C PHE A 132 -4.65 -20.06 4.04
N ARG A 133 -3.32 -19.93 3.89
CA ARG A 133 -2.45 -20.99 3.37
C ARG A 133 -1.86 -21.87 4.47
N LEU A 134 -1.87 -21.42 5.71
CA LEU A 134 -1.32 -22.14 6.86
C LEU A 134 -2.42 -22.80 7.70
N THR A 135 -2.04 -23.86 8.41
CA THR A 135 -2.88 -24.43 9.46
C THR A 135 -2.57 -23.76 10.80
N PRO A 136 -3.51 -23.65 11.75
CA PRO A 136 -3.26 -22.97 13.03
C PRO A 136 -2.03 -23.48 13.81
N ILE A 137 -1.75 -24.79 13.75
CA ILE A 137 -0.59 -25.39 14.41
C ILE A 137 0.76 -24.98 13.79
N THR A 138 0.75 -24.50 12.54
CA THR A 138 1.94 -24.04 11.81
C THR A 138 2.05 -22.51 11.78
N MET A 139 1.17 -21.77 12.46
CA MET A 139 1.26 -20.30 12.58
C MET A 139 2.25 -19.92 13.69
N VAL A 140 3.52 -20.30 13.53
CA VAL A 140 4.60 -20.11 14.51
C VAL A 140 5.84 -19.46 13.88
N THR A 141 6.73 -18.93 14.70
CA THR A 141 7.92 -18.17 14.26
C THR A 141 8.95 -18.99 13.50
N GLU A 142 8.96 -20.31 13.70
CA GLU A 142 9.86 -21.25 13.04
C GLU A 142 9.42 -21.62 11.62
N THR A 143 8.17 -21.32 11.25
CA THR A 143 7.61 -21.65 9.94
C THR A 143 8.30 -20.85 8.84
N PRO A 144 8.90 -21.49 7.82
CA PRO A 144 9.65 -20.81 6.76
C PRO A 144 8.86 -19.69 6.07
N GLU A 145 7.59 -19.92 5.76
CA GLU A 145 6.73 -18.94 5.09
C GLU A 145 6.50 -17.69 5.95
N VAL A 146 6.42 -17.85 7.27
CA VAL A 146 6.32 -16.73 8.23
C VAL A 146 7.62 -15.93 8.23
N GLN A 147 8.77 -16.60 8.26
CA GLN A 147 10.08 -15.94 8.25
C GLN A 147 10.34 -15.20 6.93
N GLU A 148 9.99 -15.80 5.79
CA GLU A 148 10.11 -15.18 4.48
C GLU A 148 9.25 -13.93 4.35
N LEU A 149 7.99 -14.00 4.80
CA LEU A 149 7.08 -12.85 4.77
C LEU A 149 7.56 -11.72 5.69
N ALA A 150 7.97 -12.05 6.92
CA ALA A 150 8.52 -11.08 7.86
C ALA A 150 9.76 -10.39 7.30
N LYS A 151 10.69 -11.16 6.70
CA LYS A 151 11.90 -10.64 6.07
C LYS A 151 11.59 -9.72 4.90
N MET A 152 10.60 -10.05 4.07
CA MET A 152 10.15 -9.21 2.95
C MET A 152 9.63 -7.86 3.47
N MET A 153 8.77 -7.88 4.49
CA MET A 153 8.17 -6.67 5.08
C MET A 153 9.11 -5.92 6.02
N LYS A 154 10.28 -6.49 6.32
CA LYS A 154 11.29 -5.96 7.27
C LYS A 154 10.75 -5.79 8.69
N ILE A 155 9.89 -6.71 9.10
CA ILE A 155 9.35 -6.81 10.46
C ILE A 155 9.83 -8.11 11.11
N LYS A 156 9.55 -8.30 12.40
CA LYS A 156 9.93 -9.53 13.09
C LYS A 156 8.92 -10.65 12.85
N PRO A 157 9.34 -11.93 12.79
CA PRO A 157 8.40 -13.06 12.69
C PRO A 157 7.35 -13.08 13.80
N GLU A 158 7.70 -12.62 15.01
CA GLU A 158 6.77 -12.51 16.14
C GLU A 158 5.60 -11.56 15.83
N GLU A 159 5.84 -10.48 15.08
CA GLU A 159 4.79 -9.54 14.68
C GLU A 159 3.82 -10.19 13.67
N VAL A 160 4.33 -11.04 12.77
CA VAL A 160 3.48 -11.80 11.83
C VAL A 160 2.59 -12.79 12.58
N VAL A 161 3.15 -13.51 13.55
CA VAL A 161 2.39 -14.47 14.38
C VAL A 161 1.33 -13.74 15.22
N GLU A 162 1.66 -12.60 15.83
CA GLU A 162 0.69 -11.80 16.60
C GLU A 162 -0.49 -11.33 15.73
N VAL A 163 -0.25 -10.97 14.48
CA VAL A 163 -1.31 -10.64 13.51
C VAL A 163 -2.15 -11.87 13.15
N MET A 164 -1.53 -13.03 12.95
CA MET A 164 -2.26 -14.29 12.68
C MET A 164 -3.15 -14.67 13.87
N GLU A 165 -2.66 -14.53 15.10
CA GLU A 165 -3.45 -14.70 16.32
C GLU A 165 -4.64 -13.73 16.35
N ALA A 166 -4.44 -12.46 15.97
CA ALA A 166 -5.55 -11.50 15.86
C ALA A 166 -6.60 -11.92 14.81
N PHE A 167 -6.19 -12.50 13.67
CA PHE A 167 -7.11 -13.03 12.67
C PHE A 167 -7.88 -14.26 13.15
N GLN A 168 -7.29 -15.13 13.99
CA GLN A 168 -8.03 -16.27 14.58
C GLN A 168 -9.25 -15.81 15.41
N HIS A 169 -9.21 -14.59 15.98
CA HIS A 169 -10.36 -14.01 16.68
C HIS A 169 -11.45 -13.50 15.72
N CYS A 170 -11.08 -13.17 14.49
CA CYS A 170 -12.01 -12.78 13.43
C CYS A 170 -12.65 -14.01 12.75
N ASP A 171 -11.94 -15.14 12.77
CA ASP A 171 -12.34 -16.38 12.10
C ASP A 171 -13.53 -17.08 12.80
N PRO A 172 -14.70 -17.18 12.14
CA PRO A 172 -15.87 -17.87 12.69
C PRO A 172 -15.60 -19.34 13.06
N TYR A 173 -14.66 -20.01 12.38
CA TYR A 173 -14.35 -21.42 12.58
C TYR A 173 -13.46 -21.68 13.80
N LEU A 174 -12.69 -20.68 14.24
CA LEU A 174 -11.76 -20.79 15.38
C LEU A 174 -12.22 -20.04 16.63
N ARG A 175 -13.31 -19.28 16.55
CA ARG A 175 -13.87 -18.46 17.64
C ARG A 175 -14.15 -19.22 18.95
N SER A 176 -14.24 -20.55 18.96
CA SER A 176 -14.43 -21.36 20.18
C SER A 176 -13.12 -21.69 20.93
N ILE A 177 -11.96 -21.44 20.33
CA ILE A 177 -10.63 -21.83 20.87
C ILE A 177 -9.94 -20.67 21.61
N SER A 178 -10.33 -19.41 21.33
CA SER A 178 -9.64 -18.18 21.76
C SER A 178 -9.91 -17.72 23.20
N GLY A 179 -10.67 -18.48 24.01
CA GLY A 179 -10.97 -18.13 25.40
C GLY A 179 -9.79 -18.19 26.40
N ARG A 180 -8.52 -18.25 25.95
CA ARG A 180 -7.38 -18.65 26.81
C ARG A 180 -6.18 -17.71 26.95
N PHE A 181 -6.21 -16.49 26.41
CA PHE A 181 -5.10 -15.54 26.63
C PHE A 181 -5.57 -14.13 26.96
N ALA A 182 -6.27 -13.99 28.09
CA ALA A 182 -6.51 -12.70 28.72
C ALA A 182 -5.51 -12.51 29.87
N SER A 183 -4.29 -12.00 29.59
CA SER A 183 -3.48 -11.23 30.56
C SER A 183 -2.15 -10.75 29.95
N ALA A 184 -2.10 -9.49 29.48
CA ALA A 184 -0.86 -8.72 29.32
C ALA A 184 -1.20 -7.21 29.26
N LYS A 185 -1.44 -6.66 30.45
CA LYS A 185 -2.06 -5.35 30.73
C LYS A 185 -1.33 -4.14 30.13
N ASN A 186 -2.14 -3.24 29.58
CA ASN A 186 -1.98 -1.78 29.45
C ASN A 186 -1.14 -1.15 28.31
N ARG A 187 -0.18 -1.82 27.68
CA ARG A 187 0.38 -1.35 26.37
C ARG A 187 0.04 -2.28 25.23
N LYS A 188 0.09 -3.58 25.52
CA LYS A 188 -0.39 -4.63 24.63
C LYS A 188 -1.91 -4.50 24.41
N GLU A 189 -2.70 -4.08 25.40
CA GLU A 189 -4.16 -3.92 25.23
C GLU A 189 -4.57 -2.79 24.27
N MET A 190 -3.85 -1.66 24.24
CA MET A 190 -4.15 -0.56 23.31
C MET A 190 -3.71 -0.91 21.88
N MET A 191 -2.49 -1.44 21.73
CA MET A 191 -2.01 -2.00 20.45
C MET A 191 -2.86 -3.16 19.97
N MET A 192 -3.32 -4.06 20.85
CA MET A 192 -4.25 -5.13 20.51
C MET A 192 -5.62 -4.55 20.13
N GLY A 193 -6.05 -3.43 20.72
CA GLY A 193 -7.26 -2.73 20.30
C GLY A 193 -7.15 -2.24 18.85
N ASP A 194 -6.12 -1.44 18.56
CA ASP A 194 -5.90 -0.88 17.22
C ASP A 194 -5.61 -1.98 16.18
N LEU A 195 -4.79 -2.97 16.54
CA LEU A 195 -4.47 -4.11 15.69
C LEU A 195 -5.70 -4.99 15.46
N ALA A 196 -6.47 -5.33 16.48
CA ALA A 196 -7.68 -6.14 16.32
C ALA A 196 -8.73 -5.41 15.48
N LEU A 197 -8.87 -4.09 15.64
CA LEU A 197 -9.75 -3.29 14.80
C LEU A 197 -9.28 -3.29 13.33
N ALA A 198 -7.99 -3.09 13.09
CA ALA A 198 -7.42 -3.13 11.75
C ALA A 198 -7.55 -4.53 11.11
N CYS A 199 -7.25 -5.60 11.84
CA CYS A 199 -7.48 -6.98 11.41
C CYS A 199 -8.96 -7.23 11.12
N GLN A 200 -9.89 -6.73 11.96
CA GLN A 200 -11.32 -6.85 11.71
C GLN A 200 -11.74 -6.13 10.43
N GLN A 201 -11.18 -4.95 10.14
CA GLN A 201 -11.46 -4.22 8.90
C GLN A 201 -10.96 -4.98 7.66
N VAL A 202 -9.72 -5.50 7.71
CA VAL A 202 -9.14 -6.32 6.63
C VAL A 202 -9.94 -7.62 6.46
N TRP A 203 -10.33 -8.27 7.56
CA TRP A 203 -11.18 -9.46 7.52
C TRP A 203 -12.56 -9.18 6.94
N ARG A 204 -13.19 -8.03 7.24
CA ARG A 204 -14.46 -7.65 6.60
C ARG A 204 -14.31 -7.47 5.09
N ARG A 205 -13.16 -6.97 4.62
CA ARG A 205 -12.89 -6.73 3.21
C ARG A 205 -12.58 -8.02 2.44
N PHE A 206 -11.82 -8.94 3.04
CA PHE A 206 -11.27 -10.11 2.32
C PHE A 206 -11.57 -11.46 2.95
N GLY A 207 -11.98 -11.51 4.22
CA GLY A 207 -12.11 -12.75 4.99
C GLY A 207 -13.19 -13.72 4.47
N ASN A 208 -14.20 -13.19 3.77
CA ASN A 208 -15.23 -13.99 3.10
C ASN A 208 -15.13 -13.90 1.56
N ALA A 209 -14.09 -13.25 1.03
CA ALA A 209 -13.89 -13.09 -0.41
C ALA A 209 -13.30 -14.38 -1.02
N ASN A 210 -13.24 -14.44 -2.36
CA ASN A 210 -12.58 -15.54 -3.05
C ASN A 210 -11.07 -15.55 -2.68
N PRO A 211 -10.53 -16.65 -2.13
CA PRO A 211 -9.11 -16.75 -1.80
C PRO A 211 -8.18 -16.47 -3.00
N GLU A 212 -8.60 -16.81 -4.22
CA GLU A 212 -7.80 -16.55 -5.43
C GLU A 212 -7.69 -15.05 -5.73
N GLU A 213 -8.74 -14.27 -5.47
CA GLU A 213 -8.72 -12.82 -5.66
C GLU A 213 -7.81 -12.15 -4.63
N LEU A 214 -7.85 -12.61 -3.37
CA LEU A 214 -6.94 -12.15 -2.32
C LEU A 214 -5.49 -12.51 -2.66
N ALA A 215 -5.21 -13.74 -3.11
CA ALA A 215 -3.88 -14.16 -3.48
C ALA A 215 -3.32 -13.33 -4.65
N SER A 216 -4.12 -13.09 -5.68
CA SER A 216 -3.75 -12.21 -6.81
C SER A 216 -3.47 -10.78 -6.35
N TYR A 217 -4.30 -10.24 -5.46
CA TYR A 217 -4.08 -8.91 -4.91
C TYR A 217 -2.82 -8.83 -4.03
N ALA A 218 -2.62 -9.82 -3.16
CA ALA A 218 -1.45 -9.95 -2.31
C ALA A 218 -0.16 -10.04 -3.13
N ASP A 219 -0.17 -10.79 -4.23
CA ASP A 219 0.98 -10.88 -5.15
C ASP A 219 1.33 -9.53 -5.76
N GLN A 220 0.34 -8.72 -6.13
CA GLN A 220 0.60 -7.35 -6.61
C GLN A 220 1.17 -6.47 -5.49
N LEU A 221 0.67 -6.59 -4.25
CA LEU A 221 1.15 -5.81 -3.10
C LEU A 221 2.60 -6.15 -2.71
N LYS A 222 3.06 -7.40 -2.92
CA LYS A 222 4.45 -7.81 -2.66
C LYS A 222 5.47 -6.99 -3.46
N GLU A 223 5.08 -6.43 -4.61
CA GLU A 223 5.93 -5.53 -5.42
C GLU A 223 6.33 -4.25 -4.66
N TYR A 224 5.60 -3.87 -3.60
CA TYR A 224 5.96 -2.73 -2.75
C TYR A 224 7.28 -2.94 -2.00
N PHE A 225 7.61 -4.20 -1.70
CA PHE A 225 8.77 -4.55 -0.87
C PHE A 225 9.99 -5.00 -1.69
N ARG A 226 9.86 -5.12 -3.01
CA ARG A 226 10.95 -5.42 -3.93
C ARG A 226 11.78 -4.18 -4.24
#